data_AF-A0A2V8C5F8-F1
#
_entry.id   AF-A0A2V8C5F8-F1
#
_cell.length_a   1.000
_cell.length_b   1.000
_cell.length_c   1.000
_cell.angle_alpha   90.00
_cell.angle_beta   90.00
_cell.angle_gamma   90.00
#
_symmetry.space_group_name_H-M   'P 1'
#
loop_
_entity.id
_entity.type
_entity.pdbx_description
1 polymer ?
#
loop_
_entity_poly.entity_id
_entity_poly.type
_entity_poly.pdbx_seq_one_letter_code
_entity_poly.pdbx_strand_id
1 'polypeptide(L)'
;MAMLFEIVANHHGVSTGQVRDALVYRRTSVDLFVLAVFVVFYIAVANAIVRSMFHSVPSDGPWLRSLATAVTACGVGAGGVVLFGLYSATYEMIRIGNTHMSYRGGRSPWNQHQSELLVGGVILFALVAAYRHARDRAESRESQTI
;
A
#
# COMPACT_ATOMS: atom_id res chain seq x y z
N MET A 1 2.48 -8.05 -35.45
CA MET A 1 3.46 -7.94 -34.33
C MET A 1 4.90 -8.21 -34.76
N ALA A 2 5.19 -9.26 -35.55
CA ALA A 2 6.56 -9.63 -35.95
C ALA A 2 7.37 -8.46 -36.56
N MET A 3 6.79 -7.75 -37.53
CA MET A 3 7.42 -6.58 -38.17
C MET A 3 7.77 -5.45 -37.18
N LEU A 4 6.94 -5.20 -36.17
CA LEU A 4 7.21 -4.14 -35.18
C LEU A 4 8.40 -4.51 -34.28
N PHE A 5 8.47 -5.78 -33.86
CA PHE A 5 9.58 -6.26 -33.01
C PHE A 5 10.89 -6.27 -33.79
N GLU A 6 10.84 -6.59 -35.07
CA GLU A 6 11.98 -6.56 -35.98
C GLU A 6 12.51 -5.14 -36.21
N ILE A 7 11.61 -4.15 -36.39
CA ILE A 7 11.98 -2.73 -36.49
C ILE A 7 12.64 -2.24 -35.20
N VAL A 8 12.07 -2.54 -34.04
CA VAL A 8 12.62 -2.15 -32.72
C VAL A 8 13.97 -2.85 -32.48
N ALA A 9 14.07 -4.14 -32.79
CA ALA A 9 15.30 -4.92 -32.70
C ALA A 9 16.43 -4.30 -33.53
N ASN A 10 16.14 -4.00 -34.80
CA ASN A 10 17.11 -3.38 -35.71
C ASN A 10 17.49 -1.96 -35.27
N HIS A 11 16.53 -1.16 -34.77
CA HIS A 11 16.80 0.20 -34.30
C HIS A 11 17.72 0.23 -33.06
N HIS A 12 17.55 -0.73 -32.15
CA HIS A 12 18.32 -0.82 -30.91
C HIS A 12 19.53 -1.77 -30.98
N GLY A 13 19.77 -2.41 -32.12
CA GLY A 13 20.87 -3.39 -32.30
C GLY A 13 20.74 -4.64 -31.42
N VAL A 14 19.51 -5.03 -31.08
CA VAL A 14 19.21 -6.19 -30.22
C VAL A 14 18.43 -7.24 -31.01
N SER A 15 18.36 -8.48 -30.53
CA SER A 15 17.55 -9.52 -31.17
C SER A 15 16.05 -9.33 -30.87
N THR A 16 15.20 -9.86 -31.75
CA THR A 16 13.73 -9.89 -31.52
C THR A 16 13.35 -10.67 -30.26
N GLY A 17 14.17 -11.67 -29.87
CA GLY A 17 14.05 -12.39 -28.59
C GLY A 17 14.26 -11.46 -27.39
N GLN A 18 15.31 -10.64 -27.41
CA GLN A 18 15.59 -9.66 -26.35
C GLN A 18 14.50 -8.60 -26.24
N VAL A 19 13.93 -8.14 -27.36
CA VAL A 19 12.77 -7.23 -27.35
C VAL A 19 11.57 -7.89 -26.66
N ARG A 20 11.30 -9.17 -26.96
CA ARG A 20 10.20 -9.92 -26.35
C ARG A 20 10.41 -10.14 -24.84
N ASP A 21 11.62 -10.46 -24.43
CA ASP A 21 11.96 -10.66 -23.01
C ASP A 21 11.89 -9.34 -22.22
N ALA A 22 12.29 -8.23 -22.84
CA ALA A 22 12.18 -6.89 -22.24
C ALA A 22 10.73 -6.47 -21.97
N LEU A 23 9.75 -6.97 -22.74
CA LEU A 23 8.32 -6.69 -22.49
C LEU A 23 7.79 -7.34 -21.20
N VAL A 24 8.45 -8.39 -20.70
CA VAL A 24 8.07 -9.11 -19.48
C VAL A 24 9.00 -8.76 -18.32
N TYR A 25 10.11 -8.08 -18.59
CA TYR A 25 11.10 -7.73 -17.60
C TYR A 25 10.53 -6.76 -16.55
N ARG A 26 10.35 -7.28 -15.34
CA ARG A 26 9.90 -6.53 -14.17
C ARG A 26 10.82 -6.83 -13.00
N ARG A 27 11.46 -5.79 -12.45
CA ARG A 27 12.34 -5.92 -11.28
C ARG A 27 11.50 -5.95 -10.01
N THR A 28 11.36 -7.13 -9.41
CA THR A 28 10.64 -7.32 -8.14
C THR A 28 11.18 -6.44 -7.01
N SER A 29 12.49 -6.16 -6.98
CA SER A 29 13.09 -5.27 -5.98
C SER A 29 12.52 -3.86 -6.03
N VAL A 30 12.21 -3.36 -7.23
CA VAL A 30 11.63 -2.02 -7.41
C VAL A 30 10.16 -2.02 -6.97
N ASP A 31 9.42 -3.09 -7.26
CA ASP A 31 8.05 -3.24 -6.77
C ASP A 31 7.97 -3.27 -5.24
N LEU A 32 8.89 -4.00 -4.60
CA LEU A 32 9.00 -4.03 -3.13
C LEU A 32 9.35 -2.66 -2.55
N PHE A 33 10.23 -1.91 -3.21
CA PHE A 33 10.55 -0.54 -2.80
C PHE A 33 9.31 0.37 -2.90
N VAL A 34 8.59 0.32 -4.02
CA VAL A 34 7.36 1.11 -4.24
C VAL A 34 6.31 0.77 -3.17
N LEU A 35 6.13 -0.52 -2.86
CA LEU A 35 5.25 -0.96 -1.77
C LEU A 35 5.72 -0.44 -0.41
N ALA A 36 7.01 -0.56 -0.09
CA ALA A 36 7.56 -0.12 1.19
C ALA A 36 7.33 1.37 1.44
N VAL A 37 7.52 2.22 0.43
CA VAL A 37 7.23 3.66 0.51
C VAL A 37 5.76 3.89 0.86
N PHE A 38 4.85 3.16 0.22
CA PHE A 38 3.42 3.27 0.53
C PHE A 38 3.08 2.76 1.93
N VAL A 39 3.71 1.66 2.39
CA VAL A 39 3.50 1.14 3.75
C VAL A 39 3.94 2.17 4.80
N VAL A 40 5.07 2.85 4.60
CA VAL A 40 5.52 3.92 5.51
C VAL A 40 4.50 5.06 5.55
N PHE A 41 4.02 5.50 4.39
CA PHE A 41 2.95 6.50 4.31
C PHE A 41 1.67 6.04 5.02
N TYR A 42 1.24 4.80 4.79
CA TYR A 42 0.06 4.21 5.41
C TYR A 42 0.18 4.18 6.94
N ILE A 43 1.33 3.75 7.46
CA ILE A 43 1.60 3.72 8.91
C ILE A 43 1.52 5.13 9.49
N ALA A 44 2.10 6.13 8.82
CA ALA A 44 2.04 7.52 9.29
C ALA A 44 0.60 8.03 9.38
N VAL A 45 -0.23 7.78 8.35
CA VAL A 45 -1.65 8.16 8.33
C VAL A 45 -2.44 7.39 9.38
N ALA A 46 -2.27 6.06 9.47
CA ALA A 46 -2.93 5.23 10.48
C ALA A 46 -2.60 5.73 11.90
N ASN A 47 -1.33 6.04 12.16
CA ASN A 47 -0.88 6.57 13.44
C ASN A 47 -1.53 7.92 13.79
N ALA A 48 -1.70 8.81 12.81
CA ALA A 48 -2.39 10.08 13.00
C ALA A 48 -3.90 9.89 13.30
N ILE A 49 -4.56 8.98 12.57
CA ILE A 49 -5.98 8.65 12.77
C ILE A 49 -6.19 8.06 14.17
N VAL A 50 -5.40 7.06 14.55
CA VAL A 50 -5.48 6.43 15.87
C VAL A 50 -5.30 7.46 16.98
N ARG A 51 -4.32 8.37 16.85
CA ARG A 51 -4.12 9.47 17.81
C ARG A 51 -5.37 10.36 17.93
N SER A 52 -5.94 10.76 16.80
CA SER A 52 -7.16 11.58 16.77
C SER A 52 -8.34 10.87 17.45
N MET A 53 -8.51 9.57 17.17
CA MET A 53 -9.56 8.75 17.78
C MET A 53 -9.42 8.66 19.30
N PHE A 54 -8.21 8.45 19.82
CA PHE A 54 -8.00 8.38 21.28
C PHE A 54 -8.29 9.68 22.00
N HIS A 55 -8.08 10.83 21.35
CA HIS A 55 -8.48 12.14 21.90
C HIS A 55 -10.00 12.39 21.85
N SER A 56 -10.69 11.79 20.88
CA SER A 56 -12.09 12.11 20.59
C SER A 56 -13.10 11.14 21.21
N VAL A 57 -12.71 9.88 21.43
CA VAL A 57 -13.61 8.82 21.93
C VAL A 57 -13.48 8.71 23.46
N PRO A 58 -14.55 8.98 24.23
CA PRO A 58 -14.56 8.86 25.69
C PRO A 58 -14.05 7.48 26.17
N SER A 59 -13.35 7.45 27.30
CA SER A 59 -12.81 6.21 27.88
C SER A 59 -13.85 5.29 28.50
N ASP A 60 -15.06 5.79 28.69
CA ASP A 60 -16.04 5.22 29.63
C ASP A 60 -16.69 3.93 29.09
N GLY A 61 -16.43 3.60 27.82
CA GLY A 61 -16.82 2.35 27.18
C GLY A 61 -15.64 1.69 26.44
N PRO A 62 -14.87 0.77 27.06
CA PRO A 62 -13.78 0.08 26.36
C PRO A 62 -14.26 -0.71 25.14
N TRP A 63 -15.50 -1.20 25.15
CA TRP A 63 -16.12 -1.87 24.00
C TRP A 63 -16.37 -0.91 22.82
N LEU A 64 -16.73 0.35 23.10
CA LEU A 64 -17.01 1.35 22.08
C LEU A 64 -15.72 1.78 21.36
N ARG A 65 -14.61 1.88 22.10
CA ARG A 65 -13.28 2.10 21.52
C ARG A 65 -12.83 0.94 20.63
N SER A 66 -13.07 -0.31 21.05
CA SER A 66 -12.77 -1.49 20.22
C SER A 66 -13.61 -1.52 18.95
N LEU A 67 -14.91 -1.22 19.06
CA LEU A 67 -15.81 -1.15 17.90
C LEU A 67 -15.39 -0.05 16.92
N ALA A 68 -15.12 1.16 17.43
CA ALA A 68 -14.64 2.27 16.62
C ALA A 68 -13.34 1.91 15.91
N THR A 69 -12.38 1.30 16.62
CA THR A 69 -11.10 0.84 16.05
C THR A 69 -11.32 -0.15 14.92
N ALA A 70 -12.20 -1.15 15.11
CA ALA A 70 -12.49 -2.15 14.09
C ALA A 70 -13.12 -1.55 12.83
N VAL A 71 -14.13 -0.67 13.00
CA VAL A 71 -14.78 0.01 11.88
C VAL A 71 -13.80 0.90 11.13
N THR A 72 -12.99 1.68 11.85
CA THR A 72 -11.97 2.54 11.24
C THR A 72 -10.89 1.72 10.55
N ALA A 73 -10.45 0.59 11.12
CA ALA A 73 -9.48 -0.30 10.48
C ALA A 73 -9.99 -0.79 9.11
N CYS A 74 -11.25 -1.22 9.03
CA CYS A 74 -11.88 -1.61 7.77
C CYS A 74 -11.93 -0.46 6.77
N GLY A 75 -12.36 0.74 7.21
CA GLY A 75 -12.44 1.92 6.35
C GLY A 75 -11.07 2.38 5.82
N VAL A 76 -10.07 2.43 6.70
CA VAL A 76 -8.69 2.82 6.34
C VAL A 76 -8.02 1.74 5.49
N GLY A 77 -8.29 0.46 5.75
CA GLY A 77 -7.86 -0.65 4.90
C GLY A 77 -8.43 -0.51 3.48
N ALA A 78 -9.74 -0.34 3.34
CA ALA A 78 -10.40 -0.18 2.05
C ALA A 78 -9.91 1.08 1.30
N GLY A 79 -9.83 2.23 1.98
CA GLY A 79 -9.25 3.45 1.42
C GLY A 79 -7.79 3.28 1.02
N GLY A 80 -7.01 2.54 1.81
CA GLY A 80 -5.63 2.19 1.53
C GLY A 80 -5.48 1.39 0.23
N VAL A 81 -6.35 0.40 -0.01
CA VAL A 81 -6.34 -0.39 -1.26
C VAL A 81 -6.60 0.52 -2.47
N VAL A 82 -7.59 1.41 -2.39
CA VAL A 82 -7.90 2.35 -3.49
C VAL A 82 -6.72 3.29 -3.75
N LEU A 83 -6.17 3.91 -2.71
CA LEU A 83 -5.04 4.82 -2.83
C LEU A 83 -3.78 4.12 -3.34
N PHE A 84 -3.51 2.89 -2.89
CA PHE A 84 -2.39 2.10 -3.38
C PHE A 84 -2.57 1.72 -4.85
N GLY A 85 -3.80 1.40 -5.27
CA GLY A 85 -4.14 1.17 -6.67
C GLY A 85 -3.79 2.38 -7.54
N LEU A 86 -4.20 3.58 -7.13
CA LEU A 86 -3.89 4.83 -7.85
C LEU A 86 -2.37 5.13 -7.86
N TYR A 87 -1.72 4.98 -6.71
CA TYR A 87 -0.28 5.21 -6.57
C TYR A 87 0.54 4.24 -7.45
N SER A 88 0.26 2.94 -7.37
CA SER A 88 0.96 1.93 -8.16
C SER A 88 0.66 2.05 -9.66
N ALA A 89 -0.55 2.46 -10.05
CA ALA A 89 -0.87 2.77 -11.44
C ALA A 89 -0.07 3.98 -11.93
N THR A 90 0.03 5.04 -11.13
CA THR A 90 0.82 6.23 -11.49
C THR A 90 2.30 5.88 -11.65
N TYR A 91 2.86 5.09 -10.73
CA TYR A 91 4.23 4.61 -10.83
C TYR A 91 4.47 3.81 -12.12
N GLU A 92 3.56 2.90 -12.45
CA GLU A 92 3.67 2.09 -13.65
C GLU A 92 3.55 2.93 -14.94
N MET A 93 2.70 3.98 -14.96
CA MET A 93 2.63 4.93 -16.08
C MET A 93 3.97 5.65 -16.30
N ILE A 94 4.63 6.08 -15.21
CA ILE A 94 5.96 6.70 -15.26
C ILE A 94 6.99 5.70 -15.77
N ARG A 95 6.99 4.47 -15.24
CA ARG A 95 7.95 3.41 -15.61
C ARG A 95 7.91 3.08 -17.09
N ILE A 96 6.71 3.03 -17.68
CA ILE A 96 6.52 2.67 -19.09
C ILE A 96 6.47 3.89 -20.02
N GLY A 97 6.52 5.11 -19.48
CA GLY A 97 6.39 6.36 -20.25
C GLY A 97 5.06 6.51 -20.97
N ASN A 98 3.97 5.93 -20.45
CA ASN A 98 2.64 5.97 -21.07
C ASN A 98 1.55 6.14 -20.02
N THR A 99 0.75 7.20 -20.16
CA THR A 99 -0.36 7.54 -19.27
C THR A 99 -1.61 6.68 -19.53
N HIS A 100 -1.70 6.02 -20.68
CA HIS A 100 -2.82 5.15 -21.03
C HIS A 100 -2.54 3.69 -20.66
N MET A 101 -3.09 3.29 -19.52
CA MET A 101 -2.93 1.95 -18.97
C MET A 101 -3.81 0.88 -19.62
N SER A 102 -4.96 1.23 -20.20
CA SER A 102 -5.93 0.28 -20.80
C SER A 102 -5.99 -1.06 -20.06
N TYR A 103 -5.87 -2.20 -20.77
CA TYR A 103 -5.85 -3.54 -20.18
C TYR A 103 -4.57 -3.86 -19.36
N ARG A 104 -3.51 -3.04 -19.43
CA ARG A 104 -2.28 -3.24 -18.64
C ARG A 104 -2.49 -2.92 -17.16
N GLY A 105 -3.45 -2.06 -16.83
CA GLY A 105 -3.84 -1.84 -15.43
C GLY A 105 -4.20 -3.15 -14.72
N GLY A 106 -4.94 -4.04 -15.39
CA GLY A 106 -5.32 -5.36 -14.85
C GLY A 106 -4.18 -6.37 -14.74
N ARG A 107 -3.00 -6.10 -15.34
CA ARG A 107 -1.80 -6.95 -15.22
C ARG A 107 -0.89 -6.54 -14.07
N SER A 108 -1.27 -5.50 -13.32
CA SER A 108 -0.57 -5.15 -12.10
C SER A 108 -0.67 -6.30 -11.10
N PRO A 109 0.45 -6.77 -10.50
CA PRO A 109 0.44 -7.84 -9.51
C PRO A 109 -0.44 -7.48 -8.31
N TRP A 110 -0.57 -6.19 -8.01
CA TRP A 110 -1.40 -5.70 -6.92
C TRP A 110 -2.89 -5.92 -7.14
N ASN A 111 -3.36 -5.87 -8.39
CA ASN A 111 -4.77 -6.03 -8.71
C ASN A 111 -5.26 -7.48 -8.55
N GLN A 112 -4.36 -8.44 -8.59
CA GLN A 112 -4.68 -9.85 -8.32
C GLN A 112 -4.78 -10.14 -6.81
N HIS A 113 -4.24 -9.26 -5.96
CA HIS A 113 -4.12 -9.46 -4.52
C HIS A 113 -4.86 -8.39 -3.70
N GLN A 114 -5.98 -7.86 -4.22
CA GLN A 114 -6.71 -6.78 -3.55
C GLN A 114 -7.29 -7.22 -2.19
N SER A 115 -7.72 -8.46 -2.06
CA SER A 115 -8.18 -9.04 -0.79
C SER A 115 -7.08 -9.10 0.25
N GLU A 116 -5.88 -9.53 -0.15
CA GLU A 116 -4.71 -9.67 0.71
C GLU A 116 -4.20 -8.29 1.14
N LEU A 117 -4.23 -7.32 0.23
CA LEU A 117 -3.90 -5.92 0.54
C LEU A 117 -4.91 -5.31 1.53
N LEU A 118 -6.20 -5.60 1.38
CA LEU A 118 -7.24 -5.15 2.32
C LEU A 118 -6.99 -5.73 3.72
N VAL A 119 -6.86 -7.05 3.81
CA VAL A 119 -6.62 -7.75 5.07
C VAL A 119 -5.31 -7.28 5.71
N GLY A 120 -4.25 -7.14 4.91
CA GLY A 120 -2.95 -6.62 5.36
C GLY A 120 -3.06 -5.20 5.90
N GLY A 121 -3.81 -4.32 5.23
CA GLY A 121 -4.09 -2.96 5.70
C GLY A 121 -4.83 -2.94 7.04
N VAL A 122 -5.90 -3.74 7.16
CA VAL A 122 -6.67 -3.88 8.41
C VAL A 122 -5.80 -4.37 9.56
N ILE A 123 -5.00 -5.42 9.33
CA ILE A 123 -4.07 -5.95 10.33
C ILE A 123 -3.04 -4.90 10.73
N LEU A 124 -2.44 -4.22 9.75
CA LEU A 124 -1.42 -3.21 10.00
C LEU A 124 -1.98 -2.03 10.81
N PHE A 125 -3.19 -1.57 10.50
CA PHE A 125 -3.88 -0.55 11.29
C PHE A 125 -4.10 -1.02 12.73
N ALA A 126 -4.59 -2.25 12.92
CA ALA A 126 -4.82 -2.82 14.24
C ALA A 126 -3.52 -2.92 15.06
N LEU A 127 -2.40 -3.30 14.43
CA LEU A 127 -1.08 -3.33 15.06
C LEU A 127 -0.62 -1.94 15.49
N VAL A 128 -0.80 -0.92 14.65
CA VAL A 128 -0.49 0.48 15.01
C VAL A 128 -1.35 0.93 16.19
N ALA A 129 -2.64 0.61 16.19
CA ALA A 129 -3.54 0.94 17.29
C ALA A 129 -3.13 0.25 18.60
N ALA A 130 -2.82 -1.04 18.55
CA ALA A 130 -2.38 -1.82 19.70
C ALA A 130 -1.05 -1.30 20.26
N TYR A 131 -0.09 -1.00 19.40
CA TYR A 131 1.21 -0.43 19.78
C TYR A 131 1.05 0.89 20.52
N ARG A 132 0.24 1.82 19.99
CA ARG A 132 -0.03 3.09 20.65
C ARG A 132 -0.71 2.92 22.00
N HIS A 133 -1.73 2.06 22.07
CA HIS A 133 -2.43 1.79 23.32
C HIS A 133 -1.53 1.19 24.39
N ALA A 134 -0.60 0.32 24.01
CA ALA A 134 0.40 -0.24 24.91
C ALA A 134 1.37 0.83 25.42
N ARG A 135 1.81 1.73 24.53
CA ARG A 135 2.70 2.85 24.87
C ARG A 135 2.05 3.84 25.83
N ASP A 136 0.84 4.32 25.53
CA ASP A 136 0.13 5.30 26.37
C ASP A 136 -0.13 4.75 27.79
N ARG A 137 -0.38 3.44 27.90
CA ARG A 137 -0.51 2.75 29.20
C ARG A 137 0.80 2.67 29.98
N ALA A 138 1.93 2.51 29.30
CA ALA A 138 3.25 2.49 29.95
C ALA A 138 3.59 3.87 30.52
N GLU A 139 3.42 4.93 29.72
CA GLU A 139 3.68 6.32 30.13
C GLU A 139 2.79 6.76 31.32
N SER A 140 1.53 6.31 31.34
CA SER A 140 0.61 6.60 32.44
C SER A 140 1.01 5.92 33.76
N ARG A 141 1.62 4.72 33.70
CA ARG A 141 2.07 3.99 34.90
C ARG A 141 3.31 4.64 35.51
N GLU A 142 4.28 5.04 34.69
CA GLU A 142 5.49 5.73 35.16
C GLU A 142 5.15 7.04 35.89
N SER A 143 4.17 7.78 35.39
CA SER A 143 3.73 9.05 35.98
C SER A 143 3.03 8.89 37.35
N GLN A 144 2.57 7.68 37.71
CA GLN A 144 1.95 7.39 39.02
C GLN A 144 2.95 6.91 40.07
N THR A 145 4.16 6.52 39.65
CA THR A 145 5.23 6.03 40.54
C THR A 145 6.21 7.12 40.98
N ILE A 146 6.12 8.33 40.42
CA ILE A 146 6.92 9.52 40.77
C ILE A 146 6.07 10.44 41.65
#